data_AF-A0A7W1LI04-F1
#
_entry.id   AF-A0A7W1LI04-F1
#
_cell.length_a   1.000
_cell.length_b   1.000
_cell.length_c   1.000
_cell.angle_alpha   90.00
_cell.angle_beta   90.00
_cell.angle_gamma   90.00
#
_symmetry.space_group_name_H-M   'P 1'
#
loop_
_entity.id
_entity.type
_entity.pdbx_description
1 polymer ?
#
loop_
_entity_poly.entity_id
_entity_poly.type
_entity_poly.pdbx_seq_one_letter_code
_entity_poly.pdbx_strand_id
1 'polypeptide(L)' 'MPSHPTVLLALDKFKGCLDAADVCAELSRGILDAGLAVKVVLRPVADGGDATLDAALAAGFLRRPSHGRGSAG' A
#
# COMPACT_ATOMS: atom_id res chain seq x y z
N MET A 1 -30.75 -0.06 -4.65
CA MET A 1 -29.80 -0.65 -3.69
C MET A 1 -28.96 0.49 -3.15
N PRO A 2 -29.03 0.85 -1.86
CA PRO A 2 -28.12 1.84 -1.33
C PRO A 2 -26.69 1.31 -1.50
N SER A 3 -25.84 2.08 -2.17
CA SER A 3 -24.43 1.73 -2.31
C SER A 3 -23.77 1.88 -0.94
N HIS A 4 -23.12 0.82 -0.46
CA HIS A 4 -22.28 0.92 0.73
C HIS A 4 -21.24 2.04 0.55
N PRO A 5 -20.96 2.86 1.58
CA PRO A 5 -19.88 3.84 1.54
C PRO A 5 -18.56 3.16 1.17
N THR A 6 -17.73 3.84 0.38
CA THR A 6 -16.40 3.34 0.01
C THR A 6 -15.33 4.04 0.84
N VAL A 7 -14.45 3.26 1.45
CA VAL A 7 -13.27 3.73 2.20
C VAL A 7 -12.03 3.42 1.39
N LEU A 8 -11.26 4.45 1.04
CA LEU A 8 -9.97 4.32 0.39
C LEU A 8 -8.87 4.35 1.45
N LEU A 9 -8.09 3.27 1.53
CA LEU A 9 -6.89 3.19 2.36
C LEU A 9 -5.67 3.46 1.50
N ALA A 10 -5.10 4.66 1.62
CA ALA A 10 -3.92 5.10 0.88
C ALA A 10 -2.82 5.56 1.85
N LEU A 11 -2.28 4.60 2.61
CA LEU A 11 -1.29 4.85 3.65
C LEU A 11 0.13 4.62 3.14
N ASP A 12 1.10 5.31 3.76
CA ASP A 12 2.52 5.03 3.64
C ASP A 12 2.98 4.06 4.73
N LYS A 13 4.22 3.57 4.64
CA LYS A 13 4.84 2.70 5.63
C LYS A 13 4.88 3.36 7.00
N PHE A 14 4.75 2.53 8.02
CA PHE A 14 5.05 2.91 9.40
C PHE A 14 6.51 2.54 9.66
N LYS A 15 7.41 3.53 9.57
CA LYS A 15 8.86 3.31 9.63
C LYS A 15 9.27 2.52 10.88
N GLY A 16 9.89 1.36 10.67
CA GLY A 16 10.33 0.45 11.74
C GLY A 16 9.23 -0.49 12.27
N CYS A 17 8.05 -0.52 11.64
CA CYS A 17 6.93 -1.35 12.04
C CYS A 17 6.39 -2.19 10.88
N LEU A 18 5.73 -1.57 9.90
CA LEU A 18 5.05 -2.26 8.80
C LEU A 18 5.20 -1.47 7.50
N ASP A 19 5.27 -2.20 6.38
CA ASP A 19 5.25 -1.59 5.06
C ASP A 19 3.84 -1.10 4.71
N ALA A 20 3.74 -0.20 3.73
CA ALA A 20 2.48 0.47 3.35
C ALA A 20 1.35 -0.53 3.03
N ALA A 21 1.67 -1.65 2.39
CA ALA A 21 0.73 -2.72 2.06
C ALA A 21 0.17 -3.39 3.31
N ASP A 22 1.03 -3.69 4.29
CA ASP A 22 0.65 -4.38 5.52
C ASP A 22 -0.20 -3.47 6.42
N VAL A 23 0.16 -2.18 6.54
CA VAL A 23 -0.66 -1.21 7.29
C VAL A 23 -2.06 -1.11 6.67
N CYS A 24 -2.17 -1.04 5.34
CA CYS A 24 -3.47 -1.00 4.65
C CYS A 24 -4.28 -2.29 4.87
N ALA A 25 -3.62 -3.46 4.84
CA ALA A 25 -4.26 -4.75 5.07
C ALA A 25 -4.79 -4.88 6.51
N GLU A 26 -3.96 -4.53 7.50
CA GLU A 26 -4.33 -4.60 8.91
C GLU A 26 -5.45 -3.63 9.27
N LEU A 27 -5.43 -2.41 8.74
CA LEU A 27 -6.52 -1.46 8.94
C LEU A 27 -7.81 -1.91 8.24
N SER A 28 -7.71 -2.48 7.03
CA SER A 28 -8.86 -3.09 6.36
C SER A 28 -9.48 -4.19 7.21
N ARG A 29 -8.66 -5.06 7.81
CA ARG A 29 -9.13 -6.11 8.72
C ARG A 29 -9.87 -5.51 9.91
N GLY A 30 -9.29 -4.51 10.58
CA GLY A 30 -9.93 -3.84 11.71
C GLY A 30 -11.27 -3.16 11.36
N ILE A 31 -11.37 -2.53 10.17
CA ILE A 31 -12.62 -1.93 9.69
C ILE A 31 -13.72 -2.99 9.49
N LEU A 32 -13.36 -4.13 8.90
CA LEU A 32 -14.30 -5.22 8.64
C LEU A 32 -14.71 -5.93 9.93
N ASP A 33 -13.76 -6.16 10.85
CA ASP A 33 -14.01 -6.77 12.16
C ASP A 33 -14.92 -5.89 13.04
N ALA A 34 -14.92 -4.58 12.85
CA ALA A 34 -15.83 -3.65 13.50
C ALA A 34 -17.28 -3.72 12.99
N GLY A 35 -17.58 -4.56 11.99
CA GLY A 35 -18.92 -4.74 11.44
C GLY A 35 -19.41 -3.56 10.60
N LEU A 36 -18.51 -2.72 10.11
CA LEU A 36 -18.86 -1.57 9.28
C LEU A 36 -19.28 -2.06 7.88
N ALA A 37 -20.51 -1.70 7.48
CA ALA A 37 -21.03 -2.01 6.16
C ALA A 37 -20.42 -1.04 5.12
N VAL A 38 -19.15 -1.24 4.75
CA VAL A 38 -18.39 -0.41 3.82
C VAL A 38 -17.63 -1.26 2.81
N LYS A 39 -17.37 -0.69 1.64
CA LYS A 39 -16.42 -1.25 0.66
C LYS A 39 -15.03 -0.66 0.96
N VAL A 40 -14.06 -1.50 1.30
CA VAL A 40 -12.67 -1.06 1.51
C VAL A 40 -11.87 -1.24 0.22
N VAL A 41 -11.10 -0.22 -0.17
CA VAL A 41 -10.21 -0.25 -1.33
C VAL A 41 -8.80 0.11 -0.86
N LEU A 42 -7.83 -0.76 -1.14
CA LEU A 42 -6.44 -0.57 -0.72
C LEU A 42 -5.65 0.02 -1.90
N ARG A 43 -4.95 1.14 -1.64
CA ARG A 43 -4.03 1.82 -2.55
C ARG A 43 -2.79 2.31 -1.78
N PRO A 44 -1.91 1.41 -1.32
CA PRO A 44 -0.69 1.80 -0.61
C PRO A 44 0.10 2.83 -1.42
N VAL A 45 0.67 3.82 -0.74
CA VAL A 45 1.45 4.91 -1.35
C VAL A 45 2.84 4.98 -0.72
N ALA A 46 3.72 5.73 -1.36
CA ALA A 46 5.05 6.07 -0.86
C ALA A 46 5.46 7.43 -1.42
N ASP A 47 6.39 8.10 -0.74
CA ASP A 47 6.81 9.48 -1.03
C ASP A 47 8.04 9.61 -1.97
N GLY A 48 8.63 8.49 -2.39
CA GLY A 48 9.90 8.44 -3.12
C GLY A 48 11.03 7.75 -2.35
N GLY A 49 10.84 7.43 -1.06
CA GLY A 49 11.78 6.63 -0.28
C GLY A 49 11.77 5.13 -0.59
N ASP A 50 12.35 4.32 0.30
CA ASP A 50 12.59 2.88 0.06
C ASP A 50 11.34 2.06 -0.30
N ALA A 51 10.17 2.45 0.22
CA ALA A 51 8.90 1.74 -0.01
C ALA A 51 8.26 2.06 -1.37
N THR A 52 8.86 2.94 -2.17
CA THR A 52 8.28 3.37 -3.45
C THR A 52 8.20 2.26 -4.46
N LEU A 53 9.20 1.37 -4.48
CA LEU A 53 9.14 0.20 -5.35
C LEU A 53 7.98 -0.71 -4.97
N ASP A 54 7.80 -0.98 -3.68
CA ASP A 54 6.74 -1.86 -3.19
C ASP A 54 5.34 -1.26 -3.42
N ALA A 55 5.18 0.05 -3.22
CA ALA A 55 3.94 0.76 -3.53
C ALA A 55 3.59 0.67 -5.04
N ALA A 56 4.58 0.81 -5.93
CA ALA A 56 4.36 0.66 -7.37
C ALA A 56 3.98 -0.79 -7.73
N LEU A 57 4.64 -1.79 -7.15
CA LEU A 57 4.30 -3.20 -7.37
C LEU A 57 2.88 -3.51 -6.89
N ALA A 58 2.49 -3.04 -5.71
CA ALA A 58 1.14 -3.17 -5.18
C ALA A 58 0.08 -2.46 -6.06
N ALA A 59 0.47 -1.41 -6.78
CA ALA A 59 -0.39 -0.72 -7.74
C ALA A 59 -0.54 -1.48 -9.08
N GLY A 60 0.19 -2.58 -9.30
CA GLY A 60 0.12 -3.41 -10.51
C GLY A 60 1.24 -3.15 -11.52
N PHE A 61 2.27 -2.40 -11.16
CA PHE A 61 3.42 -2.19 -12.03
C PHE A 61 4.31 -3.44 -12.10
N LEU A 62 5.04 -3.57 -13.20
CA LEU A 62 6.00 -4.67 -13.40
C LEU A 62 7.42 -4.19 -13.14
N ARG A 63 8.17 -4.94 -12.31
CA ARG A 63 9.59 -4.66 -12.07
C ARG A 63 10.38 -4.88 -13.37
N ARG A 64 11.15 -3.86 -13.77
CA ARG A 64 12.11 -3.92 -14.88
C ARG A 64 13.52 -3.74 -14.34
N PRO A 65 14.23 -4.82 -13.98
CA PRO A 65 15.60 -4.71 -13.51
C PRO A 65 16.52 -4.22 -14.64
N SER A 66 17.43 -3.32 -14.31
CA SER A 66 18.46 -2.81 -15.21
C SER A 66 19.80 -2.78 -14.49
N HIS A 67 20.88 -3.14 -15.19
CA HIS A 67 22.23 -3.04 -14.66
C HIS A 67 22.77 -1.62 -14.84
N GLY A 68 23.42 -1.10 -13.81
CA GLY A 68 24.16 0.15 -13.85
C GLY A 68 25.45 -0.01 -13.05
N ARG A 69 26.43 0.86 -13.29
CA ARG A 69 27.62 0.90 -12.44
C ARG A 69 27.26 1.49 -11.08
N GLY A 70 27.69 0.81 -10.02
CA GLY A 70 27.55 1.30 -8.67
C GLY A 70 28.47 2.49 -8.42
N SER A 71 28.29 3.16 -7.29
CA SER A 71 29.13 4.31 -6.91
C SER A 71 30.61 3.95 -6.73
N ALA A 72 30.95 2.67 -6.61
CA ALA A 72 32.31 2.16 -6.46
C ALA A 72 33.00 1.75 -7.78
N GLY A 73 32.32 1.85 -8.93
CA GLY A 73 32.85 1.45 -10.25
C GLY A 73 32.24 0.17 -10.78
#